data_AF-A0A5E6NJI2-F1
#
_entry.id   AF-A0A5E6NJI2-F1
#
_cell.length_a   1.000
_cell.length_b   1.000
_cell.length_c   1.000
_cell.angle_alpha   90.00
_cell.angle_beta   90.00
_cell.angle_gamma   90.00
#
_symmetry.space_group_name_H-M   'P 1'
#
loop_
_entity.id
_entity.type
_entity.pdbx_description
1 polymer ?
#
loop_
_entity_poly.entity_id
_entity_poly.type
_entity_poly.pdbx_seq_one_letter_code
_entity_poly.pdbx_strand_id
1 'polypeptide(L)'
;MPNRIDIDERPSIVDARTCIGDWEVDLVIGKGHKGGFATLAERKSRLYLALPIANKTAQNANDAINKLLTPLKHWVKTLTFGNGREFSWHKKLAENLDCNTYFAKPYHSWERGLNENHNGLLRQFFPKRMALDNVSEKEAFRATDLMNNRPRKCLGYKTPFEVFAKMTGKGYFLNGSVALMM
;
A
#
# COMPACT_ATOMS: atom_id res chain seq x y z
N MET A 1 -19.33 -2.02 -9.09
CA MET A 1 -19.03 -2.38 -7.69
C MET A 1 -19.94 -1.53 -6.82
N PRO A 2 -20.80 -2.15 -5.99
CA PRO A 2 -21.79 -1.41 -5.20
C PRO A 2 -21.14 -0.64 -4.05
N ASN A 3 -21.77 0.46 -3.60
CA ASN A 3 -21.40 1.23 -2.41
C ASN A 3 -19.98 1.83 -2.40
N ARG A 4 -19.37 2.03 -3.57
CA ARG A 4 -18.11 2.78 -3.68
C ARG A 4 -18.37 4.27 -3.41
N ILE A 5 -17.46 4.89 -2.68
CA ILE A 5 -17.43 6.35 -2.47
C ILE A 5 -16.42 6.94 -3.45
N ASP A 6 -16.82 7.96 -4.20
CA ASP A 6 -15.96 8.62 -5.18
C ASP A 6 -14.82 9.38 -4.48
N ILE A 7 -13.70 9.58 -5.17
CA ILE A 7 -12.58 10.35 -4.65
C ILE A 7 -12.91 11.81 -4.42
N ASP A 8 -13.92 12.36 -5.11
CA ASP A 8 -14.40 13.73 -4.88
C ASP A 8 -14.99 13.92 -3.47
N GLU A 9 -15.50 12.85 -2.85
CA GLU A 9 -16.01 12.83 -1.47
C GLU A 9 -14.88 12.64 -0.44
N ARG A 10 -13.64 12.47 -0.89
CA ARG A 10 -12.49 12.27 0.00
C ARG A 10 -12.12 13.59 0.67
N PRO A 11 -11.95 13.62 2.01
CA PRO A 11 -11.55 14.83 2.71
C PRO A 11 -10.27 15.44 2.15
N SER A 12 -10.27 16.76 1.92
CA SER A 12 -9.15 17.50 1.34
C SER A 12 -7.84 17.38 2.14
N ILE A 13 -7.93 17.06 3.43
CA ILE A 13 -6.76 16.80 4.29
C ILE A 13 -5.89 15.63 3.78
N VAL A 14 -6.49 14.68 3.06
CA VAL A 14 -5.78 13.54 2.44
C VAL A 14 -4.87 13.99 1.28
N ASP A 15 -5.25 15.06 0.60
CA ASP A 15 -4.44 15.66 -0.47
C ASP A 15 -3.38 16.62 0.07
N ALA A 16 -3.65 17.25 1.23
CA ALA A 16 -2.67 18.08 1.93
C ALA A 16 -1.46 17.27 2.44
N ARG A 17 -1.60 15.95 2.65
CA ARG A 17 -0.53 15.05 3.12
C ARG A 17 0.15 15.61 4.37
N THR A 18 -0.67 16.04 5.33
CA THR A 18 -0.21 16.66 6.58
C THR A 18 -0.15 15.65 7.73
N CYS A 19 -0.93 14.57 7.68
CA CYS A 19 -0.97 13.53 8.68
C CYS A 19 -0.66 12.14 8.07
N ILE A 20 -0.28 11.19 8.93
CA ILE A 20 -0.19 9.78 8.54
C ILE A 20 -1.58 9.13 8.53
N GLY A 21 -1.69 8.05 7.75
CA GLY A 21 -2.80 7.12 7.81
C GLY A 21 -3.61 6.99 6.53
N ASP A 22 -3.22 7.71 5.49
CA ASP A 22 -3.90 7.69 4.21
C ASP A 22 -3.09 6.84 3.22
N TRP A 23 -3.70 5.75 2.74
CA TRP A 23 -3.01 4.74 1.93
C TRP A 23 -3.60 4.66 0.52
N GLU A 24 -2.73 4.50 -0.46
CA GLU A 24 -3.12 4.11 -1.82
C GLU A 24 -2.87 2.61 -2.01
N VAL A 25 -3.87 1.86 -2.46
CA VAL A 25 -3.80 0.39 -2.55
C VAL A 25 -3.87 -0.10 -4.00
N ASP A 26 -2.90 -0.88 -4.46
CA ASP A 26 -2.87 -1.42 -5.83
C ASP A 26 -2.50 -2.90 -5.85
N LEU A 27 -2.71 -3.53 -7.00
CA LEU A 27 -2.16 -4.85 -7.28
C LEU A 27 -1.07 -4.79 -8.36
N VAL A 28 0.04 -5.48 -8.10
CA VAL A 28 1.10 -5.70 -9.09
C VAL A 28 1.03 -7.15 -9.56
N ILE A 29 0.67 -7.38 -10.82
CA ILE A 29 0.45 -8.75 -11.34
C ILE A 29 1.71 -9.31 -12.03
N GLY A 30 2.01 -10.59 -11.80
CA GLY A 30 3.13 -11.28 -12.43
C GLY A 30 2.91 -11.58 -13.91
N LYS A 31 4.00 -11.89 -14.63
CA LYS A 31 3.92 -12.28 -16.04
C LYS A 31 2.97 -13.47 -16.22
N GLY A 32 2.11 -13.38 -17.25
CA GLY A 32 1.15 -14.44 -17.54
C GLY A 32 0.06 -14.61 -16.48
N HIS A 33 -0.20 -13.57 -15.67
CA HIS A 33 -1.15 -13.60 -14.56
C HIS A 33 -0.81 -14.61 -13.45
N LYS A 34 0.47 -14.99 -13.34
CA LYS A 34 0.98 -15.90 -12.31
C LYS A 34 1.42 -15.10 -11.09
N GLY A 35 0.65 -15.19 -10.01
CA GLY A 35 0.90 -14.46 -8.77
C GLY A 35 0.80 -12.95 -8.92
N GLY A 36 1.04 -12.27 -7.81
CA GLY A 36 1.12 -10.82 -7.75
C GLY A 36 1.49 -10.33 -6.36
N PHE A 37 1.42 -9.02 -6.17
CA PHE A 37 1.49 -8.39 -4.86
C PHE A 37 0.24 -7.54 -4.62
N ALA A 38 -0.29 -7.59 -3.40
CA ALA A 38 -1.04 -6.46 -2.87
C ALA A 38 -0.05 -5.42 -2.37
N THR A 39 -0.22 -4.16 -2.77
CA THR A 39 0.72 -3.07 -2.52
C THR A 39 0.03 -1.89 -1.89
N LEU A 40 0.67 -1.27 -0.89
CA LEU A 40 0.14 -0.12 -0.18
C LEU A 40 1.20 0.96 -0.06
N ALA A 41 0.84 2.20 -0.41
CA ALA A 41 1.70 3.35 -0.29
C ALA A 41 1.08 4.41 0.64
N GLU A 42 1.74 4.71 1.75
CA GLU A 42 1.31 5.72 2.71
C GLU A 42 1.63 7.13 2.19
N ARG A 43 0.64 8.01 2.16
CA ARG A 43 0.71 9.28 1.41
C ARG A 43 1.62 10.33 2.04
N LYS A 44 1.90 10.26 3.34
CA LYS A 44 2.73 11.22 4.06
C LYS A 44 4.20 10.79 4.14
N SER A 45 4.45 9.65 4.78
CA SER A 45 5.77 9.07 5.03
C SER A 45 6.34 8.37 3.82
N ARG A 46 5.52 8.02 2.82
CA ARG A 46 5.91 7.19 1.67
C ARG A 46 6.28 5.76 2.08
N LEU A 47 5.83 5.31 3.25
CA LEU A 47 5.98 3.93 3.67
C LEU A 47 5.28 3.03 2.65
N TYR A 48 6.02 2.05 2.14
CA TYR A 48 5.52 1.15 1.10
C TYR A 48 5.53 -0.29 1.59
N LEU A 49 4.38 -0.95 1.48
CA LEU A 49 4.18 -2.33 1.89
C LEU A 49 3.80 -3.16 0.66
N ALA A 50 4.29 -4.39 0.60
CA ALA A 50 3.92 -5.35 -0.43
C ALA A 50 3.85 -6.76 0.16
N LEU A 51 2.78 -7.49 -0.16
CA LEU A 51 2.62 -8.90 0.22
C LEU A 51 2.29 -9.73 -1.02
N PRO A 52 2.97 -10.87 -1.25
CA PRO A 52 2.63 -11.80 -2.32
C PRO A 52 1.19 -12.29 -2.21
N ILE A 53 0.52 -12.43 -3.36
CA ILE A 53 -0.80 -13.02 -3.49
C ILE A 53 -0.78 -14.06 -4.62
N ALA A 54 -1.47 -15.18 -4.43
CA ALA A 54 -1.52 -16.25 -5.43
C ALA A 54 -2.18 -15.81 -6.75
N ASN A 55 -3.23 -14.97 -6.64
CA ASN A 55 -3.94 -14.37 -7.77
C ASN A 55 -4.72 -13.13 -7.32
N LYS A 56 -5.27 -12.38 -8.28
CA LYS A 56 -5.97 -11.11 -8.06
C LYS A 56 -7.42 -11.21 -7.57
N THR A 57 -7.82 -12.31 -6.92
CA THR A 57 -9.19 -12.42 -6.39
C THR A 57 -9.42 -11.37 -5.30
N ALA A 58 -10.69 -10.98 -5.13
CA ALA A 58 -11.05 -10.00 -4.11
C ALA A 58 -10.70 -10.49 -2.69
N GLN A 59 -10.87 -11.78 -2.44
CA GLN A 59 -10.49 -12.42 -1.17
C GLN A 59 -8.99 -12.32 -0.91
N ASN A 60 -8.14 -12.75 -1.86
CA ASN A 60 -6.69 -12.73 -1.67
C ASN A 60 -6.15 -11.31 -1.49
N ALA A 61 -6.69 -10.33 -2.23
CA ALA A 61 -6.35 -8.93 -2.03
C ALA A 61 -6.76 -8.45 -0.62
N ASN A 62 -7.98 -8.79 -0.17
CA ASN A 62 -8.48 -8.42 1.16
C ASN A 62 -7.62 -8.99 2.28
N ASP A 63 -7.32 -10.29 2.21
CA ASP A 63 -6.56 -11.00 3.23
C ASP A 63 -5.15 -10.42 3.35
N ALA A 64 -4.51 -10.13 2.21
CA ALA A 64 -3.21 -9.49 2.17
C ALA A 64 -3.21 -8.08 2.76
N ILE A 65 -4.20 -7.25 2.40
CA ILE A 65 -4.34 -5.89 2.93
C ILE A 65 -4.62 -5.91 4.44
N ASN A 66 -5.53 -6.76 4.91
CA ASN A 66 -5.78 -6.93 6.34
C ASN A 66 -4.51 -7.37 7.07
N LYS A 67 -3.79 -8.35 6.53
CA LYS A 67 -2.55 -8.84 7.14
C LYS A 67 -1.55 -7.70 7.32
N LEU A 68 -1.34 -6.88 6.28
CA LEU A 68 -0.40 -5.75 6.31
C LEU A 68 -0.84 -4.58 7.21
N LEU A 69 -2.15 -4.29 7.28
CA LEU A 69 -2.66 -3.10 7.96
C LEU A 69 -3.22 -3.34 9.36
N THR A 70 -3.59 -4.56 9.73
CA THR A 70 -4.11 -4.86 11.08
C THR A 70 -3.14 -4.43 12.19
N PRO A 71 -1.82 -4.69 12.11
CA PRO A 71 -0.88 -4.21 13.12
C PRO A 71 -0.75 -2.68 13.17
N LEU A 72 -1.12 -2.01 12.08
CA LEU A 72 -1.08 -0.55 11.92
C LEU A 72 -2.46 0.10 12.09
N LYS A 73 -3.50 -0.67 12.41
CA LYS A 73 -4.92 -0.27 12.34
C LYS A 73 -5.18 1.07 13.01
N HIS A 74 -4.58 1.29 14.18
CA HIS A 74 -4.74 2.54 14.95
C HIS A 74 -4.35 3.81 14.16
N TRP A 75 -3.45 3.70 13.19
CA TRP A 75 -3.05 4.82 12.35
C TRP A 75 -3.69 4.81 10.95
N VAL A 76 -4.47 3.78 10.58
CA VAL A 76 -5.12 3.70 9.28
C VAL A 76 -6.39 4.55 9.30
N LYS A 77 -6.47 5.55 8.42
CA LYS A 77 -7.61 6.48 8.32
C LYS A 77 -8.38 6.31 7.03
N THR A 78 -7.67 6.24 5.91
CA THR A 78 -8.29 6.11 4.60
C THR A 78 -7.54 5.14 3.69
N LEU A 79 -8.30 4.42 2.87
CA LEU A 79 -7.78 3.61 1.77
C LEU A 79 -8.34 4.14 0.46
N THR A 80 -7.45 4.44 -0.50
CA THR A 80 -7.82 4.86 -1.86
C THR A 80 -7.50 3.75 -2.84
N PHE A 81 -8.51 3.25 -3.55
CA PHE A 81 -8.42 2.14 -4.51
C PHE A 81 -8.60 2.60 -5.96
N GLY A 82 -8.23 1.73 -6.90
CA GLY A 82 -8.69 1.81 -8.28
C GLY A 82 -10.04 1.11 -8.47
N ASN A 83 -10.58 1.12 -9.69
CA ASN A 83 -11.88 0.53 -10.00
C ASN A 83 -11.85 -0.99 -10.30
N GLY A 84 -10.77 -1.68 -9.93
CA GLY A 84 -10.59 -3.11 -10.14
C GLY A 84 -11.58 -3.96 -9.32
N ARG A 85 -12.01 -5.10 -9.88
CA ARG A 85 -12.93 -6.03 -9.19
C ARG A 85 -12.29 -6.73 -7.99
N GLU A 86 -10.96 -6.79 -7.97
CA GLU A 86 -10.14 -7.19 -6.82
C GLU A 86 -10.41 -6.38 -5.55
N PHE A 87 -10.99 -5.17 -5.65
CA PHE A 87 -11.32 -4.33 -4.50
C PHE A 87 -12.81 -4.38 -4.13
N SER A 88 -13.58 -5.32 -4.68
CA SER A 88 -15.02 -5.50 -4.40
C SER A 88 -15.37 -5.76 -2.94
N TRP A 89 -14.40 -6.18 -2.11
CA TRP A 89 -14.59 -6.41 -0.68
C TRP A 89 -14.14 -5.21 0.19
N HIS A 90 -14.06 -4.00 -0.38
CA HIS A 90 -13.61 -2.81 0.33
C HIS A 90 -14.43 -2.47 1.60
N LYS A 91 -15.75 -2.75 1.62
CA LYS A 91 -16.56 -2.54 2.82
C LYS A 91 -16.08 -3.40 4.00
N LYS A 92 -15.73 -4.66 3.73
CA LYS A 92 -15.18 -5.57 4.74
C LYS A 92 -13.83 -5.07 5.27
N LEU A 93 -13.00 -4.46 4.40
CA LEU A 93 -11.75 -3.81 4.84
C LEU A 93 -12.04 -2.59 5.73
N ALA A 94 -12.99 -1.75 5.32
CA ALA A 94 -13.39 -0.56 6.06
C ALA A 94 -13.82 -0.92 7.49
N GLU A 95 -14.67 -1.94 7.62
CA GLU A 95 -15.15 -2.46 8.90
C GLU A 95 -14.02 -3.07 9.74
N ASN A 96 -13.19 -3.93 9.15
CA ASN A 96 -12.09 -4.59 9.87
C ASN A 96 -11.03 -3.59 10.36
N LEU A 97 -10.71 -2.58 9.55
CA LEU A 97 -9.66 -1.60 9.82
C LEU A 97 -10.18 -0.30 10.45
N ASP A 98 -11.49 -0.16 10.67
CA ASP A 98 -12.12 1.06 11.20
C ASP A 98 -11.68 2.32 10.44
N CYS A 99 -11.81 2.27 9.11
CA CYS A 99 -11.30 3.31 8.21
C CYS A 99 -12.26 3.60 7.05
N ASN A 100 -12.06 4.73 6.38
CA ASN A 100 -12.87 5.11 5.21
C ASN A 100 -12.23 4.62 3.90
N THR A 101 -13.07 4.29 2.91
CA THR A 101 -12.59 3.81 1.60
C THR A 101 -13.08 4.71 0.48
N TYR A 102 -12.19 5.06 -0.44
CA TYR A 102 -12.46 5.93 -1.59
C TYR A 102 -11.94 5.30 -2.88
N PHE A 103 -12.53 5.68 -4.00
CA PHE A 103 -12.19 5.14 -5.32
C PHE A 103 -11.84 6.26 -6.29
N ALA A 104 -10.64 6.17 -6.87
CA ALA A 104 -10.22 7.05 -7.95
C ALA A 104 -11.22 6.99 -9.11
N LYS A 105 -11.32 8.06 -9.90
CA LYS A 105 -12.20 8.11 -11.06
C LYS A 105 -11.74 7.11 -12.13
N PRO A 106 -12.66 6.50 -12.89
CA PRO A 106 -12.30 5.62 -13.99
C PRO A 106 -11.37 6.33 -14.98
N TYR A 107 -10.24 5.69 -15.33
CA TYR A 107 -9.22 6.25 -16.24
C TYR A 107 -8.40 7.44 -15.70
N HIS A 108 -8.54 7.80 -14.42
CA HIS A 108 -7.76 8.87 -13.78
C HIS A 108 -6.63 8.32 -12.90
N SER A 109 -5.69 7.58 -13.51
CA SER A 109 -4.66 6.85 -12.74
C SER A 109 -3.72 7.76 -11.93
N TRP A 110 -3.57 9.03 -12.34
CA TRP A 110 -2.76 10.04 -11.65
C TRP A 110 -3.24 10.38 -10.23
N GLU A 111 -4.51 10.13 -9.91
CA GLU A 111 -5.05 10.31 -8.56
C GLU A 111 -4.40 9.35 -7.53
N ARG A 112 -3.68 8.34 -8.03
CA ARG A 112 -2.88 7.36 -7.28
C ARG A 112 -1.41 7.33 -7.74
N GLY A 113 -0.90 8.49 -8.17
CA GLY A 113 0.45 8.59 -8.71
C GLY A 113 1.57 8.19 -7.73
N LEU A 114 1.28 8.10 -6.42
CA LEU A 114 2.26 7.62 -5.46
C LEU A 114 2.47 6.10 -5.59
N ASN A 115 1.39 5.34 -5.67
CA ASN A 115 1.47 3.89 -5.82
C ASN A 115 2.14 3.51 -7.15
N GLU A 116 1.78 4.17 -8.26
CA GLU A 116 2.43 3.92 -9.57
C GLU A 116 3.96 4.09 -9.51
N ASN A 117 4.45 5.15 -8.85
CA ASN A 117 5.88 5.38 -8.66
C ASN A 117 6.53 4.27 -7.81
N HIS A 118 5.90 3.88 -6.70
CA HIS A 118 6.45 2.83 -5.82
C HIS A 118 6.40 1.44 -6.46
N ASN A 119 5.36 1.13 -7.23
CA ASN A 119 5.29 -0.06 -8.06
C ASN A 119 6.45 -0.11 -9.06
N GLY A 120 6.81 1.03 -9.66
CA GLY A 120 7.99 1.15 -10.52
C GLY A 120 9.30 0.76 -9.81
N LEU A 121 9.46 1.17 -8.54
CA LEU A 121 10.60 0.80 -7.71
C LEU A 121 10.58 -0.68 -7.32
N LEU A 122 9.41 -1.22 -6.95
CA LEU A 122 9.25 -2.64 -6.66
C LEU A 122 9.65 -3.50 -7.87
N ARG A 123 9.37 -3.03 -9.09
CA ARG A 123 9.76 -3.70 -10.34
C ARG A 123 11.27 -3.72 -10.60
N GLN A 124 12.08 -2.97 -9.87
CA GLN A 124 13.55 -3.11 -9.90
C GLN A 124 14.00 -4.41 -9.22
N PHE A 125 13.23 -4.90 -8.23
CA PHE A 125 13.46 -6.17 -7.55
C PHE A 125 12.74 -7.32 -8.26
N PHE A 126 11.53 -7.06 -8.76
CA PHE A 126 10.66 -8.06 -9.40
C PHE A 126 10.24 -7.62 -10.82
N PRO A 127 11.10 -7.81 -11.84
CA PRO A 127 10.87 -7.28 -13.19
C PRO A 127 9.52 -7.66 -13.80
N LYS A 128 8.96 -6.82 -14.68
CA LYS A 128 7.64 -7.06 -15.31
C LYS A 128 7.53 -8.41 -16.04
N ARG A 129 8.64 -8.95 -16.51
CA ARG A 129 8.71 -10.25 -17.21
C ARG A 129 8.82 -11.46 -16.27
N MET A 130 8.84 -11.24 -14.96
CA MET A 130 8.91 -12.28 -13.94
C MET A 130 7.50 -12.74 -13.55
N ALA A 131 7.30 -14.05 -13.41
CA ALA A 131 6.14 -14.60 -12.70
C ALA A 131 6.32 -14.38 -11.20
N LEU A 132 5.23 -14.19 -10.45
CA LEU A 132 5.28 -13.83 -9.03
C LEU A 132 4.65 -14.89 -8.12
N ASP A 133 4.34 -16.06 -8.67
CA ASP A 133 3.73 -17.19 -7.97
C ASP A 133 4.66 -17.89 -6.97
N ASN A 134 5.98 -17.73 -7.12
CA ASN A 134 6.99 -18.32 -6.23
C ASN A 134 7.71 -17.30 -5.34
N VAL A 135 7.26 -16.04 -5.29
CA VAL A 135 7.89 -15.04 -4.43
C VAL A 135 7.41 -15.22 -2.99
N SER A 136 8.36 -15.41 -2.07
CA SER A 136 8.07 -15.53 -0.64
C SER A 136 7.79 -14.18 0.01
N GLU A 137 7.10 -14.19 1.15
CA GLU A 137 6.89 -12.97 1.97
C GLU A 137 8.23 -12.37 2.41
N LYS A 138 9.22 -13.21 2.73
CA LYS A 138 10.56 -12.77 3.13
C LYS A 138 11.25 -11.97 2.03
N GLU A 139 11.15 -12.41 0.77
CA GLU A 139 11.71 -11.67 -0.37
C GLU A 139 10.98 -10.34 -0.59
N ALA A 140 9.65 -10.35 -0.50
CA ALA A 140 8.84 -9.13 -0.62
C ALA A 140 9.20 -8.10 0.47
N PHE A 141 9.26 -8.54 1.74
CA PHE A 141 9.64 -7.69 2.86
C PHE A 141 11.06 -7.19 2.74
N ARG A 142 12.01 -8.03 2.30
CA ARG A 142 13.39 -7.59 2.04
C ARG A 142 13.43 -6.46 1.01
N ALA A 143 12.66 -6.56 -0.06
CA ALA A 143 12.58 -5.50 -1.08
C ALA A 143 11.96 -4.22 -0.52
N THR A 144 10.84 -4.31 0.21
CA THR A 144 10.21 -3.13 0.82
C THR A 144 11.09 -2.49 1.89
N ASP A 145 11.83 -3.28 2.67
CA ASP A 145 12.79 -2.77 3.67
C ASP A 145 13.88 -1.92 3.02
N LEU A 146 14.45 -2.40 1.90
CA LEU A 146 15.42 -1.64 1.13
C LEU A 146 14.82 -0.36 0.55
N MET A 147 13.55 -0.39 0.12
CA MET A 147 12.85 0.78 -0.39
C MET A 147 12.51 1.80 0.69
N ASN A 148 12.14 1.33 1.88
CA ASN A 148 11.71 2.14 3.03
C ASN A 148 12.88 2.66 3.87
N ASN A 149 14.07 2.08 3.72
CA ASN A 149 15.34 2.63 4.23
C ASN A 149 16.05 3.56 3.23
N ARG A 150 15.49 3.79 2.03
CA ARG A 150 16.10 4.69 1.05
C ARG A 150 15.70 6.15 1.34
N PRO A 151 16.66 7.06 1.61
CA PRO A 151 16.39 8.50 1.75
C PRO A 151 15.62 9.09 0.57
N ARG A 152 14.64 9.96 0.84
CA ARG A 152 13.82 10.61 -0.19
C ARG A 152 13.97 12.13 -0.11
N LYS A 153 14.32 12.76 -1.23
CA LYS A 153 14.42 14.24 -1.31
C LYS A 153 13.11 14.94 -0.88
N CYS A 154 11.96 14.38 -1.25
CA CYS A 154 10.64 14.91 -0.86
C CYS A 154 10.33 14.81 0.64
N LEU A 155 11.13 14.05 1.41
CA LEU A 155 11.04 13.93 2.87
C LEU A 155 12.20 14.67 3.57
N GLY A 156 12.89 15.57 2.87
CA GLY A 156 14.09 16.24 3.40
C GLY A 156 15.24 15.25 3.63
N TYR A 157 15.39 14.29 2.72
CA TYR A 157 16.40 13.22 2.78
C TYR A 157 16.25 12.26 3.97
N LYS A 158 15.09 12.23 4.62
CA LYS A 158 14.73 11.16 5.56
C LYS A 158 14.22 9.93 4.82
N THR A 159 14.30 8.78 5.47
CA THR A 159 13.72 7.54 4.99
C THR A 159 12.22 7.47 5.34
N PRO A 160 11.42 6.72 4.56
CA PRO A 160 10.04 6.45 4.92
C PRO A 160 9.85 5.90 6.34
N PHE A 161 10.73 5.01 6.79
CA PHE A 161 10.69 4.49 8.15
C PHE A 161 10.92 5.56 9.20
N GLU A 162 11.92 6.44 9.04
CA GLU A 162 12.18 7.53 9.99
C GLU A 162 10.98 8.47 10.12
N VAL A 163 10.34 8.83 8.99
CA VAL A 163 9.18 9.71 9.00
C VAL A 163 7.99 9.04 9.67
N PHE A 164 7.71 7.79 9.33
CA PHE A 164 6.60 7.05 9.93
C PHE A 164 6.82 6.81 11.44
N ALA A 165 8.03 6.44 11.86
CA ALA A 165 8.42 6.29 13.26
C ALA A 165 8.19 7.58 14.04
N LYS A 166 8.67 8.71 13.52
CA LYS A 166 8.51 10.02 14.15
C LYS A 166 7.05 10.41 14.33
N MET A 167 6.19 10.14 13.35
CA MET A 167 4.79 10.55 13.38
C MET A 167 3.89 9.61 14.21
N THR A 168 4.28 8.34 14.35
CA THR A 168 3.57 7.36 15.19
C THR A 168 4.07 7.31 16.63
N GLY A 169 5.26 7.84 16.90
CA GLY A 169 5.93 7.70 18.20
C GLY A 169 6.43 6.29 18.50
N LYS A 170 6.52 5.42 17.50
CA LYS A 170 6.92 4.02 17.67
C LYS A 170 8.34 3.79 17.14
N GLY A 171 9.26 3.51 18.05
CA GLY A 171 10.68 3.34 17.71
C GLY A 171 11.01 2.08 16.90
N TYR A 172 10.20 1.02 16.95
CA TYR A 172 10.50 -0.22 16.23
C TYR A 172 10.48 -0.06 14.71
N PHE A 173 9.83 0.98 14.18
CA PHE A 173 9.94 1.34 12.76
C PHE A 173 11.39 1.74 12.36
N LEU A 174 12.22 2.19 13.30
CA LEU A 174 13.64 2.49 13.08
C LEU A 174 14.51 1.23 12.89
N ASN A 175 14.01 0.07 13.30
CA ASN A 175 14.71 -1.20 13.05
C ASN A 175 14.69 -1.59 11.57
N GLY A 176 13.94 -0.83 10.76
CA GLY A 176 14.04 -0.87 9.31
C GLY A 176 13.47 -2.13 8.67
N SER A 177 12.56 -2.83 9.36
CA SER A 177 11.93 -4.03 8.81
C SER A 177 10.42 -4.04 8.94
N VAL A 178 9.74 -4.23 7.79
CA VAL A 178 8.31 -4.49 7.69
C VAL A 178 7.94 -5.76 8.43
N ALA A 179 8.81 -6.79 8.44
CA ALA A 179 8.55 -8.03 9.15
C ALA A 179 8.39 -7.85 10.66
N LEU A 180 9.02 -6.82 11.26
CA LEU A 180 8.89 -6.51 12.68
C LEU A 180 7.57 -5.80 13.02
N MET A 181 6.80 -5.41 12.01
CA MET A 181 5.48 -4.79 12.17
C MET A 181 4.36 -5.83 12.19
N MET A 182 4.64 -7.09 11.83
CA MET A 182 3.68 -8.14 11.52
C MET A 182 3.75 -9.26 12.55
#